data_AF-A0A9W3DFH5-F1
#
_entry.id   AF-A0A9W3DFH5-F1
#
_cell.length_a   1.000
_cell.length_b   1.000
_cell.length_c   1.000
_cell.angle_alpha   90.00
_cell.angle_beta   90.00
_cell.angle_gamma   90.00
#
_symmetry.space_group_name_H-M   'P 1'
#
loop_
_entity.id
_entity.type
_entity.pdbx_description
1 polymer ?
#
loop_
_entity_poly.entity_id
_entity_poly.type
_entity_poly.pdbx_seq_one_letter_code
_entity_poly.pdbx_strand_id
1 'polypeptide(L)'
;MVAGSIYSLTNFYGSYSKKTFRVAEPDVTITVSWNSVLFPIKDSSVQIPADRFRFYGYAEFEAACDLKMDLHDFVGHMKLVNGKPLSEGMVLDEAEIASTRRILLHVQTHGGPVMKLCLWDKAAMDFCLKFKAHGNTPSVILVTTLNPKRLGDNNYQKFSFEI
;
A
#
# COMPACT_ATOMS: atom_id res chain seq x y z
N MET A 1 -7.91 -13.86 16.04
CA MET A 1 -7.65 -12.47 16.49
C MET A 1 -8.63 -11.56 15.79
N VAL A 2 -9.08 -10.50 16.46
CA VAL A 2 -9.99 -9.51 15.88
C VAL A 2 -9.18 -8.25 15.57
N ALA A 3 -9.33 -7.71 14.35
CA ALA A 3 -8.69 -6.47 13.96
C ALA A 3 -9.12 -5.32 14.88
N GLY A 4 -8.19 -4.45 15.25
CA GLY A 4 -8.44 -3.33 16.17
C GLY A 4 -8.55 -3.72 17.66
N SER A 5 -8.35 -4.99 18.02
CA SER A 5 -8.33 -5.45 19.42
C SER A 5 -6.90 -5.62 19.95
N ILE A 6 -6.71 -5.39 21.25
CA ILE A 6 -5.41 -5.51 21.93
C ILE A 6 -5.28 -6.88 22.59
N TYR A 7 -4.11 -7.50 22.44
CA TYR A 7 -3.80 -8.80 23.03
C TYR A 7 -2.44 -8.76 23.75
N SER A 8 -2.33 -9.48 24.86
CA SER A 8 -1.05 -9.89 25.43
C SER A 8 -0.62 -11.19 24.75
N LEU A 9 0.63 -11.24 24.27
CA LEU A 9 1.24 -12.44 23.68
C LEU A 9 2.38 -12.91 24.59
N THR A 10 2.33 -14.17 25.04
CA THR A 10 3.40 -14.80 25.81
C THR A 10 3.86 -16.10 25.15
N ASN A 11 5.02 -16.63 25.58
CA ASN A 11 5.65 -17.85 25.03
C ASN A 11 5.88 -17.78 23.51
N PHE A 12 6.42 -16.65 23.04
CA PHE A 12 6.78 -16.43 21.65
C PHE A 12 8.29 -16.53 21.42
N TYR A 13 8.69 -16.70 20.17
CA TYR A 13 10.09 -16.67 19.76
C TYR A 13 10.40 -15.37 19.01
N GLY A 14 11.57 -14.78 19.29
CA GLY A 14 12.11 -13.66 18.52
C GLY A 14 13.22 -14.14 17.59
N SER A 15 13.26 -13.59 16.38
CA SER A 15 14.36 -13.80 15.43
C SER A 15 14.63 -12.53 14.65
N TYR A 16 15.84 -12.37 14.09
CA TYR A 16 16.12 -11.23 13.24
C TYR A 16 15.26 -11.25 11.97
N SER A 17 14.67 -10.10 11.65
CA SER A 17 13.91 -9.88 10.43
C SER A 17 14.83 -9.98 9.21
N LYS A 18 14.32 -10.60 8.14
CA LYS A 18 14.94 -10.46 6.82
C LYS A 18 14.87 -9.00 6.40
N LYS A 19 15.97 -8.48 5.84
CA LYS A 19 16.03 -7.10 5.34
C LYS A 19 15.32 -6.90 4.00
N THR A 20 14.84 -7.98 3.38
CA THR A 20 14.18 -7.96 2.08
C THR A 20 12.67 -7.86 2.25
N PHE A 21 12.02 -6.94 1.54
CA PHE A 21 10.59 -6.64 1.56
C PHE A 21 10.02 -6.35 2.97
N ARG A 22 10.73 -5.53 3.74
CA ARG A 22 10.38 -5.23 5.13
C ARG A 22 9.25 -4.21 5.22
N VAL A 23 8.22 -4.55 6.00
CA VAL A 23 7.02 -3.72 6.25
C VAL A 23 7.06 -3.01 7.61
N ALA A 24 7.94 -3.43 8.52
CA ALA A 24 8.00 -2.89 9.87
C ALA A 24 9.41 -2.41 10.22
N GLU A 25 9.52 -1.33 10.97
CA GLU A 25 10.81 -0.77 11.43
C GLU A 25 11.64 -1.74 12.29
N PRO A 26 11.06 -2.55 13.19
CA PRO A 26 11.85 -3.46 14.01
C PRO A 26 12.64 -4.46 13.19
N ASP A 27 13.90 -4.65 13.57
CA ASP A 27 14.81 -5.65 13.01
C ASP A 27 14.58 -7.06 13.58
N VAL A 28 13.49 -7.24 14.33
CA VAL A 28 13.09 -8.51 14.95
C VAL A 28 11.67 -8.88 14.52
N THR A 29 11.48 -10.13 14.14
CA THR A 29 10.17 -10.76 13.90
C THR A 29 9.79 -11.63 15.08
N ILE A 30 8.54 -11.52 15.52
CA ILE A 30 7.94 -12.42 16.49
C ILE A 30 7.31 -13.61 15.76
N THR A 31 7.65 -14.83 16.19
CA THR A 31 7.05 -16.08 15.70
C THR A 31 6.14 -16.66 16.77
N VAL A 32 4.89 -16.90 16.39
CA VAL A 32 3.87 -17.59 17.21
C VAL A 32 4.00 -19.09 16.97
N SER A 33 4.11 -19.85 18.05
CA SER A 33 4.26 -21.32 18.05
C SER A 33 3.08 -21.98 18.77
N TRP A 34 3.09 -23.32 18.80
CA TRP A 34 2.03 -24.13 19.41
C TRP A 34 1.82 -23.87 20.92
N ASN A 35 2.84 -23.38 21.63
CA ASN A 35 2.79 -23.05 23.06
C ASN A 35 2.62 -21.54 23.33
N SER A 36 2.52 -20.72 22.30
CA SER A 36 2.24 -19.29 22.44
C SER A 36 0.82 -19.06 22.96
N VAL A 37 0.66 -18.08 23.84
CA VAL A 37 -0.64 -17.76 24.45
C VAL A 37 -1.02 -16.32 24.10
N LEU A 38 -2.22 -16.15 23.54
CA LEU A 38 -2.83 -14.85 23.21
C LEU A 38 -3.99 -14.58 24.17
N PHE A 39 -3.90 -13.51 24.96
CA PHE A 39 -4.93 -13.12 25.92
C PHE A 39 -5.53 -11.74 25.54
N PRO A 40 -6.85 -11.61 25.32
CA PRO A 40 -7.47 -10.34 24.96
C PRO A 40 -7.47 -9.36 26.15
N ILE A 41 -7.06 -8.12 25.91
CA ILE A 41 -7.07 -7.04 26.91
C ILE A 41 -8.29 -6.15 26.62
N LYS A 42 -9.23 -6.08 27.59
CA LYS A 42 -10.48 -5.32 27.45
C LYS A 42 -10.35 -3.85 27.88
N ASP A 43 -9.59 -3.58 28.93
CA ASP A 43 -9.39 -2.24 29.51
C ASP A 43 -7.90 -1.92 29.52
N SER A 44 -7.42 -1.32 28.43
CA SER A 44 -6.04 -0.94 28.24
C SER A 44 -5.91 0.58 28.33
N SER A 45 -5.11 1.08 29.29
CA SER A 45 -4.62 2.47 29.27
C SER A 45 -3.49 2.68 28.26
N VAL A 46 -2.97 1.58 27.68
CA VAL A 46 -1.91 1.62 26.67
C VAL A 46 -2.47 2.20 25.40
N GLN A 47 -2.05 3.43 25.10
CA GLN A 47 -2.29 4.10 23.83
C GLN A 47 -1.34 3.49 22.80
N ILE A 48 -1.77 2.43 22.12
CA ILE A 48 -1.07 1.96 20.92
C ILE A 48 -1.38 3.00 19.84
N PRO A 49 -0.37 3.67 19.25
CA PRO A 49 -0.61 4.59 18.16
C PRO A 49 -1.36 3.87 17.04
N ALA A 50 -2.52 4.39 16.64
CA ALA A 50 -3.21 3.91 15.47
C ALA A 50 -2.31 4.09 14.24
N ASP A 51 -2.21 3.03 13.43
CA ASP A 51 -1.57 2.92 12.13
C ASP A 51 -0.39 3.88 11.84
N ARG A 52 0.83 3.35 11.84
CA ARG A 52 2.01 4.09 11.38
C ARG A 52 2.14 3.95 9.87
N PHE A 53 1.55 4.90 9.13
CA PHE A 53 1.90 5.07 7.72
C PHE A 53 3.31 5.65 7.61
N ARG A 54 4.16 5.02 6.80
CA ARG A 54 5.50 5.49 6.49
C ARG A 54 5.47 6.15 5.12
N PHE A 55 5.07 7.43 5.11
CA PHE A 55 5.08 8.24 3.90
C PHE A 55 6.49 8.69 3.58
N TYR A 56 6.87 8.48 2.33
CA TYR A 56 8.15 8.92 1.78
C TYR A 56 7.94 9.94 0.68
N GLY A 57 8.87 10.87 0.55
CA GLY A 57 8.96 11.77 -0.59
C GLY A 57 9.50 11.07 -1.83
N TYR A 58 9.43 11.76 -2.97
CA TYR A 58 9.88 11.21 -4.24
C TYR A 58 11.35 10.75 -4.23
N ALA A 59 12.25 11.54 -3.63
CA ALA A 59 13.67 11.22 -3.58
C ALA A 59 13.96 9.91 -2.82
N GLU A 60 13.22 9.67 -1.74
CA GLU A 60 13.33 8.43 -0.97
C GLU A 60 12.78 7.23 -1.75
N PHE A 61 11.64 7.40 -2.44
CA PHE A 61 11.11 6.39 -3.36
C PHE A 61 12.08 6.05 -4.49
N GLU A 62 12.70 7.06 -5.09
CA GLU A 62 13.68 6.90 -6.17
C GLU A 62 14.94 6.17 -5.69
N ALA A 63 15.42 6.49 -4.48
CA ALA A 63 16.55 5.83 -3.86
C ALA A 63 16.25 4.38 -3.48
N ALA A 64 14.99 4.07 -3.11
CA ALA A 64 14.57 2.73 -2.72
C ALA A 64 14.30 1.77 -3.90
N CYS A 65 14.23 2.29 -5.12
CA CYS A 65 13.94 1.49 -6.31
C CYS A 65 14.88 0.31 -6.47
N ASP A 66 14.30 -0.85 -6.79
CA ASP A 66 15.02 -2.07 -7.16
C ASP A 66 15.92 -2.66 -6.04
N LEU A 67 16.03 -1.98 -4.89
CA LEU A 67 16.79 -2.45 -3.72
C LEU A 67 16.11 -3.64 -3.02
N LYS A 68 14.80 -3.87 -3.26
CA LYS A 68 13.99 -4.93 -2.63
C LYS A 68 14.06 -4.91 -1.09
N MET A 69 14.36 -3.76 -0.49
CA MET A 69 14.51 -3.60 0.96
C MET A 69 13.16 -3.27 1.59
N ASP A 70 12.87 -2.00 1.84
CA ASP A 70 11.64 -1.61 2.51
C ASP A 70 10.45 -1.53 1.54
N LEU A 71 9.28 -1.96 2.02
CA LEU A 71 8.00 -1.65 1.39
C LEU A 71 7.49 -0.30 1.93
N HIS A 72 6.98 0.52 1.03
CA HIS A 72 6.71 1.94 1.26
C HIS A 72 5.22 2.23 1.25
N ASP A 73 4.78 3.19 2.08
CA ASP A 73 3.42 3.70 2.01
C ASP A 73 3.39 5.00 1.19
N PHE A 74 2.33 5.16 0.42
CA PHE A 74 2.23 6.14 -0.63
C PHE A 74 0.89 6.85 -0.57
N VAL A 75 0.92 8.19 -0.60
CA VAL A 75 -0.28 9.02 -0.70
C VAL A 75 -0.10 10.06 -1.79
N GLY A 76 -1.10 10.23 -2.64
CA GLY A 76 -1.04 11.27 -3.65
C GLY A 76 -2.35 11.53 -4.37
N HIS A 77 -2.37 12.62 -5.12
CA HIS A 77 -3.50 13.01 -5.93
C HIS A 77 -3.54 12.19 -7.21
N MET A 78 -4.63 11.46 -7.41
CA MET A 78 -4.88 10.80 -8.68
C MET A 78 -5.13 11.86 -9.75
N LYS A 79 -4.48 11.71 -10.90
CA LYS A 79 -4.61 12.61 -12.05
C LYS A 79 -5.32 11.93 -13.21
N LEU A 80 -4.92 10.70 -13.50
CA LEU A 80 -5.52 9.89 -14.56
C LEU A 80 -5.79 8.47 -14.07
N VAL A 81 -6.84 7.85 -14.58
CA VAL A 81 -7.15 6.42 -14.40
C VAL A 81 -7.32 5.80 -15.79
N ASN A 82 -6.55 4.74 -16.08
CA ASN A 82 -6.46 4.10 -17.40
C ASN A 82 -6.24 5.12 -18.55
N GLY A 83 -5.41 6.14 -18.29
CA GLY A 83 -5.08 7.19 -19.26
C GLY A 83 -6.14 8.28 -19.43
N LYS A 84 -7.27 8.20 -18.75
CA LYS A 84 -8.35 9.21 -18.80
C LYS A 84 -8.28 10.14 -17.58
N PRO A 85 -8.49 11.46 -17.75
CA PRO A 85 -8.60 12.39 -16.62
C PRO A 85 -9.75 12.02 -15.69
N LEU A 86 -9.58 12.30 -14.40
CA LEU A 86 -10.65 12.21 -13.41
C LEU A 86 -11.65 13.35 -13.65
N SER A 87 -12.77 13.03 -14.27
CA SER A 87 -13.91 13.93 -14.42
C SER A 87 -15.03 13.56 -13.45
N GLU A 88 -15.91 14.50 -13.18
CA GLU A 88 -17.16 14.22 -12.48
C GLU A 88 -17.97 13.16 -13.25
N GLY A 89 -18.57 12.21 -12.53
CA GLY A 89 -19.34 11.11 -13.13
C GLY A 89 -18.52 10.06 -13.88
N MET A 90 -17.18 10.04 -13.73
CA MET A 90 -16.34 8.99 -14.32
C MET A 90 -16.77 7.61 -13.82
N VAL A 91 -16.96 6.66 -14.74
CA VAL A 91 -17.29 5.26 -14.43
C VAL A 91 -16.19 4.35 -14.94
N LEU A 92 -15.78 3.40 -14.09
CA LEU A 92 -14.84 2.34 -14.47
C LEU A 92 -15.59 1.17 -15.09
N ASP A 93 -15.09 0.67 -16.23
CA ASP A 93 -15.62 -0.53 -16.89
C ASP A 93 -15.14 -1.78 -16.15
N GLU A 94 -16.07 -2.41 -15.43
CA GLU A 94 -15.79 -3.65 -14.67
C GLU A 94 -15.45 -4.82 -15.58
N ALA A 95 -16.06 -4.92 -16.77
CA ALA A 95 -15.79 -6.00 -17.70
C ALA A 95 -14.38 -5.85 -18.31
N GLU A 96 -13.99 -4.62 -18.65
CA GLU A 96 -12.62 -4.30 -19.07
C GLU A 96 -11.60 -4.64 -17.98
N ILE A 97 -11.87 -4.26 -16.73
CA ILE A 97 -10.96 -4.53 -15.60
C ILE A 97 -10.92 -6.03 -15.27
N ALA A 98 -12.04 -6.75 -15.35
CA ALA A 98 -12.06 -8.20 -15.17
C ALA A 98 -11.25 -8.92 -16.26
N SER A 99 -11.27 -8.40 -17.49
CA SER A 99 -10.52 -8.96 -18.63
C SER A 99 -9.03 -8.65 -18.55
N THR A 100 -8.66 -7.38 -18.37
CA THR A 100 -7.26 -6.91 -18.36
C THR A 100 -6.56 -7.19 -17.03
N ARG A 101 -7.34 -7.40 -15.96
CA ARG A 101 -6.88 -7.57 -14.58
C ARG A 101 -5.97 -6.45 -14.10
N ARG A 102 -6.11 -5.24 -14.65
CA ARG A 102 -5.21 -4.13 -14.36
C ARG A 102 -5.94 -2.79 -14.31
N ILE A 103 -5.50 -1.93 -13.39
CA ILE A 103 -5.77 -0.50 -13.43
C ILE A 103 -4.45 0.26 -13.40
N LEU A 104 -4.31 1.23 -14.30
CA LEU A 104 -3.16 2.14 -14.34
C LEU A 104 -3.57 3.52 -13.83
N LEU A 105 -3.02 3.90 -12.68
CA LEU A 105 -3.19 5.22 -12.08
C LEU A 105 -1.98 6.09 -12.39
N HIS A 106 -2.23 7.37 -12.68
CA HIS A 106 -1.20 8.41 -12.63
C HIS A 106 -1.44 9.21 -11.36
N VAL A 107 -0.46 9.24 -10.46
CA VAL A 107 -0.59 9.81 -9.12
C VAL A 107 0.53 10.79 -8.85
N GLN A 108 0.21 11.96 -8.30
CA GLN A 108 1.15 13.01 -7.98
C GLN A 108 1.22 13.22 -6.46
N THR A 109 2.41 13.08 -5.88
CA THR A 109 2.68 13.46 -4.48
C THR A 109 2.86 14.97 -4.35
N HIS A 110 2.79 15.49 -3.13
CA HIS A 110 3.03 16.91 -2.88
C HIS A 110 4.43 17.34 -3.36
N GLY A 111 4.48 18.25 -4.33
CA GLY A 111 5.74 18.76 -4.90
C GLY A 111 6.53 17.75 -5.75
N GLY A 112 6.03 16.53 -5.95
CA GLY A 112 6.68 15.47 -6.71
C GLY A 112 6.23 15.39 -8.18
N PRO A 113 6.93 14.60 -9.00
CA PRO A 113 6.50 14.30 -10.36
C PRO A 113 5.25 13.41 -10.35
N VAL A 114 4.60 13.30 -11.51
CA VAL A 114 3.53 12.34 -11.71
C VAL A 114 4.12 10.94 -11.88
N MET A 115 3.78 10.04 -10.97
CA MET A 115 4.19 8.64 -10.98
C MET A 115 3.08 7.76 -11.54
N LYS A 116 3.47 6.57 -12.02
CA LYS A 116 2.51 5.52 -12.40
C LYS A 116 2.32 4.56 -11.24
N LEU A 117 1.12 4.02 -11.10
CA LEU A 117 0.77 2.99 -10.13
C LEU A 117 -0.09 1.95 -10.85
N CYS A 118 0.40 0.72 -10.93
CA CYS A 118 -0.29 -0.39 -11.58
C CYS A 118 -0.90 -1.28 -10.51
N LEU A 119 -2.23 -1.33 -10.42
CA LEU A 119 -2.93 -2.32 -9.60
C LEU A 119 -3.23 -3.54 -10.45
N TRP A 120 -3.06 -4.73 -9.89
CA TRP A 120 -3.29 -6.00 -10.58
C TRP A 120 -4.31 -6.88 -9.86
N ASP A 121 -4.96 -7.76 -10.62
CA ASP A 121 -5.85 -8.83 -10.15
C ASP A 121 -6.86 -8.34 -9.10
N LYS A 122 -6.79 -8.88 -7.88
CA LYS A 122 -7.71 -8.55 -6.79
C LYS A 122 -7.64 -7.08 -6.41
N ALA A 123 -6.45 -6.47 -6.38
CA ALA A 123 -6.31 -5.06 -6.02
C ALA A 123 -6.97 -4.14 -7.06
N ALA A 124 -6.87 -4.49 -8.35
CA ALA A 124 -7.57 -3.77 -9.41
C ALA A 124 -9.09 -3.87 -9.25
N MET A 125 -9.61 -5.07 -8.98
CA MET A 125 -11.05 -5.28 -8.78
C MET A 125 -11.57 -4.59 -7.52
N ASP A 126 -10.87 -4.73 -6.39
CA ASP A 126 -11.22 -4.06 -5.14
C ASP A 126 -11.24 -2.54 -5.30
N PHE A 127 -10.27 -1.97 -6.03
CA PHE A 127 -10.26 -0.55 -6.36
C PHE A 127 -11.48 -0.16 -7.21
N CYS A 128 -11.80 -0.94 -8.25
CA CYS A 128 -12.96 -0.68 -9.11
C CYS A 128 -14.26 -0.61 -8.30
N LEU A 129 -14.49 -1.60 -7.44
CA LEU A 129 -15.67 -1.67 -6.58
C LEU A 129 -15.74 -0.50 -5.61
N LYS A 130 -14.62 -0.14 -4.96
CA LYS A 130 -14.54 1.01 -4.04
C LYS A 130 -14.76 2.33 -4.76
N PHE A 131 -14.20 2.49 -5.96
CA PHE A 131 -14.37 3.70 -6.78
C PHE A 131 -15.84 3.92 -7.12
N LYS A 132 -16.57 2.87 -7.51
CA LYS A 132 -18.01 2.94 -7.78
C LYS A 132 -18.83 3.23 -6.53
N ALA A 133 -18.50 2.58 -5.41
CA ALA A 133 -19.20 2.77 -4.14
C ALA A 133 -19.00 4.17 -3.53
N HIS A 134 -17.95 4.91 -3.92
CA HIS A 134 -17.66 6.23 -3.34
C HIS A 134 -18.73 7.27 -3.67
N GLY A 135 -19.45 7.14 -4.78
CA GLY A 135 -20.54 8.06 -5.18
C GLY A 135 -20.08 9.42 -5.73
N ASN A 136 -18.85 9.85 -5.44
CA ASN A 136 -18.18 11.02 -6.02
C ASN A 136 -16.86 10.60 -6.65
N THR A 137 -16.29 11.43 -7.54
CA THR A 137 -14.98 11.17 -8.13
C THR A 137 -13.88 11.31 -7.07
N PRO A 138 -13.20 10.22 -6.64
CA PRO A 138 -12.11 10.33 -5.68
C PRO A 138 -10.91 11.05 -6.29
N SER A 139 -10.23 11.87 -5.48
CA SER A 139 -9.08 12.68 -5.92
C SER A 139 -7.75 12.27 -5.29
N VAL A 140 -7.78 11.47 -4.21
CA VAL A 140 -6.60 11.03 -3.46
C VAL A 140 -6.63 9.52 -3.31
N ILE A 141 -5.46 8.89 -3.38
CA ILE A 141 -5.27 7.49 -3.06
C ILE A 141 -4.19 7.32 -1.99
N LEU A 142 -4.46 6.44 -1.04
CA LEU A 142 -3.50 5.90 -0.09
C LEU A 142 -3.26 4.44 -0.45
N VAL A 143 -2.01 4.06 -0.61
CA VAL A 143 -1.60 2.68 -0.87
C VAL A 143 -0.47 2.32 0.05
N THR A 144 -0.58 1.18 0.72
CA THR A 144 0.43 0.69 1.66
C THR A 144 1.26 -0.43 1.03
N THR A 145 2.40 -0.72 1.64
CA THR A 145 3.24 -1.90 1.33
C THR A 145 3.69 -1.99 -0.13
N LEU A 146 4.07 -0.87 -0.73
CA LEU A 146 4.50 -0.82 -2.12
C LEU A 146 5.98 -1.14 -2.30
N ASN A 147 6.29 -1.92 -3.33
CA ASN A 147 7.66 -2.14 -3.80
C ASN A 147 7.97 -1.22 -4.99
N PRO A 148 8.76 -0.15 -4.82
CA PRO A 148 9.11 0.75 -5.93
C PRO A 148 10.04 0.04 -6.91
N LYS A 149 9.68 0.08 -8.20
CA LYS A 149 10.50 -0.42 -9.32
C LYS A 149 10.71 0.67 -10.35
N ARG A 150 11.88 0.71 -11.00
CA ARG A 150 12.06 1.55 -12.20
C ARG A 150 11.58 0.80 -13.44
N LEU A 151 10.74 1.46 -14.25
CA LEU A 151 10.22 0.88 -15.49
C LEU A 151 10.45 1.82 -16.69
N GLY A 152 11.47 1.53 -17.50
CA GLY A 152 11.72 2.12 -18.83
C GLY A 152 12.86 3.17 -18.90
N ASP A 153 13.50 3.25 -20.08
CA ASP A 153 14.77 3.96 -20.34
C ASP A 153 14.68 5.45 -20.75
N ASN A 154 13.54 6.14 -20.63
CA ASN A 154 13.46 7.55 -21.09
C ASN A 154 12.55 8.43 -20.22
N ASN A 155 13.13 9.52 -19.68
CA ASN A 155 12.60 10.79 -19.13
C ASN A 155 11.30 10.84 -18.30
N TYR A 156 10.64 9.71 -18.07
CA TYR A 156 9.46 9.55 -17.23
C TYR A 156 9.69 8.29 -16.41
N GLN A 157 10.10 8.46 -15.16
CA GLN A 157 10.24 7.34 -14.24
C GLN A 157 8.85 6.76 -13.99
N LYS A 158 8.57 5.61 -14.61
CA LYS A 158 7.38 4.84 -14.31
C LYS A 158 7.72 3.97 -13.12
N PHE A 159 6.97 4.15 -12.04
CA PHE A 159 6.99 3.23 -10.93
C PHE A 159 5.88 2.21 -11.18
N SER A 160 6.16 0.94 -10.91
CA SER A 160 5.12 -0.07 -10.82
C SER A 160 5.15 -0.60 -9.41
N PHE A 161 3.99 -0.67 -8.79
CA PHE A 161 3.89 -1.16 -7.44
C PHE A 161 3.03 -2.42 -7.46
N GLU A 162 3.58 -3.51 -6.95
CA GLU A 162 2.85 -4.76 -6.74
C GLU A 162 2.37 -4.77 -5.28
N ILE A 163 1.12 -5.17 -5.06
CA ILE A 163 0.55 -5.46 -3.74
C ILE A 163 0.51 -6.99 -3.63
#